data_AF-A0A1B8ZSE2-F1
#
_entry.id   AF-A0A1B8ZSE2-F1
#
_cell.length_a   1.000
_cell.length_b   1.000
_cell.length_c   1.000
_cell.angle_alpha   90.00
_cell.angle_beta   90.00
_cell.angle_gamma   90.00
#
_symmetry.space_group_name_H-M   'P 1'
#
loop_
_entity.id
_entity.type
_entity.pdbx_description
1 polymer ?
#
loop_
_entity_poly.entity_id
_entity_poly.type
_entity_poly.pdbx_seq_one_letter_code
_entity_poly.pdbx_strand_id
1 'polypeptide(L)'
;MSFYIKNITRCSLCGELIGGFKESLLLPYIADPDSPLASFVRNYVHRNCFNSWEDHADFIQGSFELEERMIQRGNYEKVILYDRYFIIDYRKQENVYHIRDCHSISEIRISIGQAGKLGDFFEKIKTGAHAQLEVGKLIFTAKDNEVMIVHHDEGEIGDEITIPHSRINDYIFAFNYIRRYNEKNDLLYYYNEEGYEGYDLSEVQLLEQKNADRVEGLKALLYSYDRYIAYQAMLILVSWAIPEGFEFLNRFITEKWAGKENFELHRLYGEDNVYDVMANALYIATFNGKSEQDLYPYIKRLLDLYGNSFFESDLKEFLLKKDCRPLFREIEQAMKNALQNKRHYQASQLFPVLVHYEKSIFDEYKDTFASLIHLDNRITYNIEEAGKIREK
;
A
#
# COMPACT_ATOMS: atom_id res chain seq x y z
N MET A 1 -23.20 -6.25 -28.60
CA MET A 1 -22.08 -5.29 -28.71
C MET A 1 -22.54 -4.20 -29.65
N SER A 2 -22.41 -2.95 -29.23
CA SER A 2 -22.73 -1.78 -30.07
C SER A 2 -21.49 -1.48 -30.91
N PHE A 3 -21.65 -1.46 -32.23
CA PHE A 3 -20.58 -1.10 -33.15
C PHE A 3 -20.87 0.28 -33.73
N TYR A 4 -19.86 1.13 -33.79
CA TYR A 4 -19.93 2.35 -34.56
C TYR A 4 -19.90 1.99 -36.05
N ILE A 5 -20.88 2.49 -36.80
CA ILE A 5 -20.92 2.39 -38.25
C ILE A 5 -21.14 3.79 -38.79
N LYS A 6 -20.15 4.29 -39.52
CA LYS A 6 -20.14 5.63 -40.10
C LYS A 6 -21.43 5.88 -40.90
N ASN A 7 -22.06 7.03 -40.67
CA ASN A 7 -23.30 7.46 -41.31
C ASN A 7 -24.54 6.57 -41.03
N ILE A 8 -24.45 5.61 -40.08
CA ILE A 8 -25.59 4.78 -39.65
C ILE A 8 -25.86 4.97 -38.15
N THR A 9 -24.80 5.04 -37.34
CA THR A 9 -24.92 5.22 -35.89
C THR A 9 -25.56 6.57 -35.57
N ARG A 10 -26.61 6.53 -34.74
CA ARG A 10 -27.32 7.71 -34.22
C ARG A 10 -26.98 7.93 -32.76
N CYS A 11 -26.98 9.19 -32.36
CA CYS A 11 -26.84 9.60 -30.97
C CYS A 11 -28.12 9.22 -30.20
N SER A 12 -27.98 8.50 -29.09
CA SER A 12 -29.13 8.11 -28.26
C SER A 12 -29.77 9.29 -27.49
N LEU A 13 -29.08 10.43 -27.39
CA LEU A 13 -29.60 11.62 -26.70
C LEU A 13 -30.41 12.53 -27.64
N CYS A 14 -29.89 12.84 -28.83
CA CYS A 14 -30.55 13.77 -29.76
C CYS A 14 -31.20 13.09 -30.98
N GLY A 15 -30.95 11.80 -31.20
CA GLY A 15 -31.49 11.03 -32.34
C GLY A 15 -30.80 11.27 -33.68
N GLU A 16 -29.90 12.26 -33.78
CA GLU A 16 -29.20 12.63 -35.01
C GLU A 16 -28.07 11.67 -35.36
N LEU A 17 -27.69 11.64 -36.64
CA LEU A 17 -26.56 10.83 -37.13
C LEU A 17 -25.24 11.36 -36.55
N ILE A 18 -24.35 10.43 -36.18
CA ILE A 18 -22.97 10.76 -35.81
C ILE A 18 -22.12 10.68 -37.07
N GLY A 19 -21.53 11.81 -37.48
CA GLY A 19 -20.80 11.94 -38.74
C GLY A 19 -19.42 11.28 -38.73
N GLY A 20 -18.74 11.35 -37.58
CA GLY A 20 -17.43 10.76 -37.38
C GLY A 20 -17.30 9.99 -36.07
N PHE A 21 -16.47 8.94 -36.06
CA PHE A 21 -16.15 8.18 -34.84
C PHE A 21 -15.59 9.10 -33.74
N LYS A 22 -14.81 10.11 -34.14
CA LYS A 22 -14.20 11.14 -33.27
C LYS A 22 -15.22 11.96 -32.46
N GLU A 23 -16.41 12.15 -33.03
CA GLU A 23 -17.50 12.88 -32.41
C GLU A 23 -18.35 11.96 -31.52
N SER A 24 -18.12 10.64 -31.60
CA SER A 24 -18.89 9.62 -30.90
C SER A 24 -18.28 9.32 -29.53
N LEU A 25 -19.15 8.95 -28.60
CA LEU A 25 -18.78 8.40 -27.30
C LEU A 25 -19.67 7.20 -27.02
N LEU A 26 -19.07 6.07 -26.63
CA LEU A 26 -19.82 4.90 -26.18
C LEU A 26 -20.04 5.00 -24.67
N LEU A 27 -21.30 5.07 -24.24
CA LEU A 27 -21.62 5.16 -22.82
C LEU A 27 -21.33 3.83 -22.08
N PRO A 28 -20.66 3.88 -20.91
CA PRO A 28 -20.35 2.69 -20.09
C PRO A 28 -21.61 2.10 -19.44
N TYR A 29 -21.43 1.09 -18.60
CA TYR A 29 -22.47 0.57 -17.72
C TYR A 29 -22.59 1.42 -16.43
N ILE A 30 -23.74 1.34 -15.77
CA ILE A 30 -23.99 1.98 -14.46
C ILE A 30 -24.35 0.93 -13.40
N ALA A 31 -24.22 1.31 -12.13
CA ALA A 31 -24.33 0.41 -10.99
C ALA A 31 -25.76 -0.08 -10.71
N ASP A 32 -26.75 0.73 -11.03
CA ASP A 32 -28.17 0.45 -10.83
C ASP A 32 -28.84 0.12 -12.18
N PRO A 33 -29.18 -1.16 -12.44
CA PRO A 33 -29.85 -1.55 -13.68
C PRO A 33 -31.30 -1.06 -13.78
N ASP A 34 -31.93 -0.67 -12.67
CA ASP A 34 -33.31 -0.17 -12.63
C ASP A 34 -33.38 1.36 -12.77
N SER A 35 -32.22 2.03 -12.84
CA SER A 35 -32.15 3.47 -13.08
C SER A 35 -32.79 3.83 -14.42
N PRO A 36 -33.53 4.97 -14.51
CA PRO A 36 -34.01 5.50 -15.79
C PRO A 36 -32.90 5.69 -16.82
N LEU A 37 -31.65 5.85 -16.37
CA LEU A 37 -30.48 6.03 -17.22
C LEU A 37 -29.98 4.72 -17.86
N ALA A 38 -30.47 3.57 -17.41
CA ALA A 38 -30.10 2.25 -17.92
C ALA A 38 -30.52 2.03 -19.39
N SER A 39 -31.42 2.85 -19.94
CA SER A 39 -31.70 2.80 -21.38
C SER A 39 -30.57 3.37 -22.23
N PHE A 40 -29.65 4.16 -21.65
CA PHE A 40 -28.56 4.83 -22.37
C PHE A 40 -27.24 4.06 -22.34
N VAL A 41 -27.04 3.13 -21.39
CA VAL A 41 -25.80 2.36 -21.31
C VAL A 41 -25.53 1.60 -22.61
N ARG A 42 -24.26 1.56 -23.02
CA ARG A 42 -23.79 0.96 -24.29
C ARG A 42 -24.38 1.55 -25.56
N ASN A 43 -24.93 2.75 -25.51
CA ASN A 43 -25.30 3.48 -26.71
C ASN A 43 -24.25 4.52 -27.08
N TYR A 44 -24.18 4.83 -28.38
CA TYR A 44 -23.35 5.91 -28.86
C TYR A 44 -24.07 7.25 -28.72
N VAL A 45 -23.34 8.27 -28.32
CA VAL A 45 -23.80 9.65 -28.24
C VAL A 45 -22.80 10.58 -28.92
N HIS A 46 -23.24 11.77 -29.34
CA HIS A 46 -22.27 12.82 -29.64
C HIS A 46 -21.59 13.27 -28.35
N ARG A 47 -20.27 13.48 -28.38
CA ARG A 47 -19.50 13.98 -27.23
C ARG A 47 -20.05 15.30 -26.70
N ASN A 48 -20.43 16.21 -27.60
CA ASN A 48 -21.06 17.48 -27.23
C ASN A 48 -22.43 17.29 -26.56
N CYS A 49 -23.24 16.33 -27.04
CA CYS A 49 -24.52 16.02 -26.41
C CYS A 49 -24.30 15.44 -25.01
N PHE A 50 -23.32 14.56 -24.84
CA PHE A 50 -22.98 14.01 -23.54
C PHE A 50 -22.56 15.09 -22.55
N ASN A 51 -21.60 15.94 -22.94
CA ASN A 51 -21.07 17.01 -22.09
C ASN A 51 -22.11 18.06 -21.68
N SER A 52 -23.18 18.22 -22.47
CA SER A 52 -24.27 19.17 -22.21
C SER A 52 -25.57 18.51 -21.73
N TRP A 53 -25.55 17.20 -21.50
CA TRP A 53 -26.72 16.46 -21.03
C TRP A 53 -27.04 16.81 -19.58
N GLU A 54 -28.31 17.09 -19.30
CA GLU A 54 -28.78 17.42 -17.95
C GLU A 54 -28.50 16.32 -16.93
N ASP A 55 -28.62 15.04 -17.32
CA ASP A 55 -28.37 13.89 -16.44
C ASP A 55 -26.90 13.43 -16.47
N HIS A 56 -25.99 14.21 -17.07
CA HIS A 56 -24.58 13.85 -17.20
C HIS A 56 -23.94 13.48 -15.85
N ALA A 57 -24.17 14.30 -14.82
CA ALA A 57 -23.59 14.07 -13.49
C ALA A 57 -24.11 12.77 -12.86
N ASP A 58 -25.41 12.51 -12.95
CA ASP A 58 -26.04 11.31 -12.39
C ASP A 58 -25.59 10.04 -13.14
N PHE A 59 -25.43 10.13 -14.45
CA PHE A 59 -24.89 9.04 -15.27
C PHE A 59 -23.45 8.71 -14.87
N ILE A 60 -22.60 9.73 -14.75
CA ILE A 60 -21.20 9.57 -14.35
C ILE A 60 -21.09 8.97 -12.95
N GLN A 61 -21.91 9.44 -12.01
CA GLN A 61 -21.95 8.90 -10.65
C GLN A 61 -22.33 7.41 -10.66
N GLY A 62 -23.39 7.04 -11.37
CA GLY A 62 -23.80 5.65 -11.51
C GLY A 62 -22.73 4.76 -12.16
N SER A 63 -21.97 5.29 -13.13
CA SER A 63 -20.83 4.58 -13.74
C SER A 63 -19.67 4.42 -12.77
N PHE A 64 -19.34 5.47 -12.00
CA PHE A 64 -18.24 5.44 -11.04
C PHE A 64 -18.51 4.48 -9.88
N GLU A 65 -19.74 4.43 -9.38
CA GLU A 65 -20.16 3.47 -8.35
C GLU A 65 -20.04 2.01 -8.81
N LEU A 66 -20.27 1.74 -10.10
CA LEU A 66 -20.10 0.40 -10.64
C LEU A 66 -18.62 -0.01 -10.58
N GLU A 67 -17.74 0.91 -10.96
CA GLU A 67 -16.31 0.68 -10.91
C GLU A 67 -15.83 0.50 -9.47
N GLU A 68 -16.32 1.29 -8.51
CA GLU A 68 -16.03 1.11 -7.09
C GLU A 68 -16.40 -0.30 -6.60
N ARG A 69 -17.60 -0.80 -6.95
CA ARG A 69 -18.01 -2.18 -6.63
C ARG A 69 -17.08 -3.22 -7.27
N MET A 70 -16.57 -2.97 -8.47
CA MET A 70 -15.62 -3.85 -9.14
C MET A 70 -14.25 -3.87 -8.43
N ILE A 71 -13.80 -2.71 -7.94
CA ILE A 71 -12.58 -2.61 -7.11
C ILE A 71 -12.75 -3.43 -5.83
N GLN A 72 -13.86 -3.26 -5.11
CA GLN A 72 -14.15 -4.01 -3.87
C GLN A 72 -14.23 -5.53 -4.10
N ARG A 73 -14.59 -5.97 -5.30
CA ARG A 73 -14.63 -7.40 -5.70
C ARG A 73 -13.28 -7.94 -6.18
N GLY A 74 -12.24 -7.13 -6.21
CA GLY A 74 -10.91 -7.55 -6.64
C GLY A 74 -10.75 -7.70 -8.15
N ASN A 75 -11.58 -7.04 -8.96
CA ASN A 75 -11.46 -7.09 -10.43
C ASN A 75 -10.27 -6.26 -10.98
N TYR A 76 -9.63 -5.46 -10.12
CA TYR A 76 -8.48 -4.64 -10.43
C TYR A 76 -7.22 -5.20 -9.77
N GLU A 77 -6.08 -5.17 -10.47
CA GLU A 77 -4.81 -5.73 -9.99
C GLU A 77 -4.27 -4.93 -8.80
N LYS A 78 -4.18 -3.59 -8.94
CA LYS A 78 -3.68 -2.69 -7.90
C LYS A 78 -4.17 -1.27 -8.12
N VAL A 79 -5.32 -0.92 -7.54
CA VAL A 79 -5.80 0.47 -7.51
C VAL A 79 -5.01 1.27 -6.50
N ILE A 80 -4.41 2.37 -6.94
CA ILE A 80 -3.64 3.27 -6.09
C ILE A 80 -4.41 4.55 -5.76
N LEU A 81 -5.41 4.92 -6.57
CA LEU A 81 -6.31 6.04 -6.30
C LEU A 81 -7.69 5.73 -6.85
N TYR A 82 -8.73 6.02 -6.07
CA TYR A 82 -10.08 6.21 -6.57
C TYR A 82 -10.63 7.48 -5.90
N ASP A 83 -10.76 8.57 -6.65
CA ASP A 83 -11.23 9.85 -6.11
C ASP A 83 -11.76 10.73 -7.23
N ARG A 84 -12.83 11.50 -6.97
CA ARG A 84 -13.40 12.51 -7.91
C ARG A 84 -13.46 12.05 -9.38
N TYR A 85 -14.05 10.88 -9.63
CA TYR A 85 -14.20 10.26 -10.97
C TYR A 85 -12.92 9.71 -11.60
N PHE A 86 -11.76 9.84 -10.94
CA PHE A 86 -10.54 9.15 -11.34
C PHE A 86 -10.42 7.79 -10.68
N ILE A 87 -9.99 6.82 -11.47
CA ILE A 87 -9.47 5.54 -10.99
C ILE A 87 -8.09 5.39 -11.58
N ILE A 88 -7.09 5.19 -10.71
CA ILE A 88 -5.72 4.96 -11.12
C ILE A 88 -5.31 3.58 -10.62
N ASP A 89 -5.03 2.67 -11.56
CA ASP A 89 -4.42 1.38 -11.27
C ASP A 89 -3.05 1.23 -11.92
N TYR A 90 -2.17 0.46 -11.28
CA TYR A 90 -0.86 0.11 -11.83
C TYR A 90 -0.88 -1.33 -12.36
N ARG A 91 -0.63 -1.48 -13.65
CA ARG A 91 -0.56 -2.78 -14.33
C ARG A 91 0.89 -3.24 -14.37
N LYS A 92 1.25 -4.16 -13.46
CA LYS A 92 2.65 -4.61 -13.30
C LYS A 92 3.21 -5.23 -14.57
N GLN A 93 2.39 -5.99 -15.30
CA GLN A 93 2.81 -6.68 -16.53
C GLN A 93 3.16 -5.72 -17.67
N GLU A 94 2.53 -4.55 -17.72
CA GLU A 94 2.73 -3.55 -18.77
C GLU A 94 3.67 -2.41 -18.32
N ASN A 95 3.97 -2.36 -17.02
CA ASN A 95 4.70 -1.27 -16.36
C ASN A 95 4.11 0.13 -16.65
N VAL A 96 2.77 0.23 -16.65
CA VAL A 96 2.04 1.49 -16.86
C VAL A 96 0.96 1.73 -15.81
N TYR A 97 0.73 3.00 -15.54
CA TYR A 97 -0.43 3.50 -14.82
C TYR A 97 -1.57 3.69 -15.80
N HIS A 98 -2.71 3.09 -15.49
CA HIS A 98 -3.98 3.28 -16.18
C HIS A 98 -4.76 4.32 -15.38
N ILE A 99 -5.00 5.49 -15.97
CA ILE A 99 -5.80 6.58 -15.40
C ILE A 99 -7.11 6.60 -16.15
N ARG A 100 -8.19 6.17 -15.50
CA ARG A 100 -9.54 6.28 -16.02
C ARG A 100 -10.17 7.56 -15.49
N ASP A 101 -10.53 8.48 -16.36
CA ASP A 101 -11.41 9.61 -16.03
C ASP A 101 -12.82 9.25 -16.42
N CYS A 102 -13.64 8.90 -15.43
CA CYS A 102 -15.03 8.53 -15.66
C CYS A 102 -15.82 9.73 -16.19
N HIS A 103 -15.47 10.96 -15.79
CA HIS A 103 -16.21 12.15 -16.21
C HIS A 103 -16.10 12.39 -17.72
N SER A 104 -14.88 12.29 -18.29
CA SER A 104 -14.68 12.45 -19.74
C SER A 104 -14.84 11.14 -20.52
N ILE A 105 -15.13 10.03 -19.82
CA ILE A 105 -15.13 8.64 -20.31
C ILE A 105 -13.87 8.42 -21.16
N SER A 106 -12.72 8.54 -20.51
CA SER A 106 -11.41 8.44 -21.16
C SER A 106 -10.42 7.66 -20.32
N GLU A 107 -9.42 7.10 -20.98
CA GLU A 107 -8.34 6.34 -20.38
C GLU A 107 -7.00 6.89 -20.86
N ILE A 108 -6.09 7.16 -19.93
CA ILE A 108 -4.72 7.58 -20.19
C ILE A 108 -3.79 6.51 -19.64
N ARG A 109 -2.90 5.99 -20.48
CA ARG A 109 -1.87 5.01 -20.09
C ARG A 109 -0.50 5.64 -20.12
N ILE A 110 0.17 5.68 -18.98
CA ILE A 110 1.47 6.37 -18.86
C ILE A 110 2.43 5.65 -17.92
N SER A 111 3.72 5.80 -18.17
CA SER A 111 4.77 5.42 -17.22
C SER A 111 4.97 6.49 -16.12
N ILE A 112 5.73 6.17 -15.08
CA ILE A 112 6.08 7.13 -14.02
C ILE A 112 6.81 8.36 -14.55
N GLY A 113 7.78 8.18 -15.45
CA GLY A 113 8.52 9.30 -16.05
C GLY A 113 7.62 10.21 -16.89
N GLN A 114 6.56 9.65 -17.49
CA GLN A 114 5.56 10.42 -18.23
C GLN A 114 4.60 11.17 -17.29
N ALA A 115 4.23 10.59 -16.15
CA ALA A 115 3.40 11.26 -15.15
C ALA A 115 4.05 12.55 -14.62
N GLY A 116 5.36 12.54 -14.36
CA GLY A 116 6.09 13.76 -13.97
C GLY A 116 6.02 14.87 -15.01
N LYS A 117 6.28 14.53 -16.28
CA LYS A 117 6.21 15.49 -17.41
C LYS A 117 4.81 16.06 -17.58
N LEU A 118 3.78 15.23 -17.44
CA LEU A 118 2.38 15.66 -17.53
C LEU A 118 1.99 16.57 -16.37
N GLY A 119 2.38 16.24 -15.13
CA GLY A 119 2.17 17.12 -13.98
C GLY A 119 2.73 18.53 -14.22
N ASP A 120 3.99 18.61 -14.64
CA ASP A 120 4.65 19.88 -14.95
C ASP A 120 4.00 20.62 -16.12
N PHE A 121 3.51 19.90 -17.13
CA PHE A 121 2.77 20.47 -18.25
C PHE A 121 1.46 21.12 -17.76
N PHE A 122 0.63 20.39 -17.01
CA PHE A 122 -0.65 20.93 -16.54
C PHE A 122 -0.46 22.11 -15.56
N GLU A 123 0.58 22.11 -14.72
CA GLU A 123 0.93 23.27 -13.87
C GLU A 123 1.31 24.50 -14.70
N LYS A 124 2.01 24.34 -15.84
CA LYS A 124 2.26 25.45 -16.78
C LYS A 124 0.98 25.93 -17.47
N ILE A 125 0.07 25.03 -17.81
CA ILE A 125 -1.20 25.43 -18.44
C ILE A 125 -2.05 26.24 -17.45
N LYS A 126 -2.04 25.85 -16.17
CA LYS A 126 -2.72 26.58 -15.10
C LYS A 126 -2.28 28.05 -14.99
N THR A 127 -1.04 28.37 -15.37
CA THR A 127 -0.53 29.76 -15.40
C THR A 127 -0.77 30.48 -16.74
N GLY A 128 -1.53 29.88 -17.65
CA GLY A 128 -1.92 30.46 -18.94
C GLY A 128 -0.90 30.25 -20.07
N ALA A 129 0.05 29.32 -19.92
CA ALA A 129 1.01 29.03 -20.98
C ALA A 129 0.36 28.28 -22.16
N HIS A 130 0.69 28.67 -23.39
CA HIS A 130 0.45 27.83 -24.57
C HIS A 130 1.58 26.82 -24.71
N ALA A 131 1.24 25.54 -24.69
CA ALA A 131 2.22 24.47 -24.80
C ALA A 131 1.62 23.24 -25.49
N GLN A 132 2.51 22.43 -26.06
CA GLN A 132 2.22 21.12 -26.59
C GLN A 132 3.17 20.11 -25.95
N LEU A 133 2.67 18.93 -25.60
CA LEU A 133 3.46 17.84 -25.05
C LEU A 133 3.05 16.52 -25.69
N GLU A 134 4.03 15.75 -26.16
CA GLU A 134 3.84 14.41 -26.70
C GLU A 134 4.27 13.37 -25.66
N VAL A 135 3.38 12.39 -25.42
CA VAL A 135 3.57 11.32 -24.44
C VAL A 135 3.12 9.99 -25.07
N GLY A 136 4.07 9.24 -25.60
CA GLY A 136 3.76 8.00 -26.32
C GLY A 136 2.90 8.28 -27.55
N LYS A 137 1.69 7.70 -27.60
CA LYS A 137 0.71 7.94 -28.66
C LYS A 137 -0.22 9.14 -28.40
N LEU A 138 -0.07 9.82 -27.26
CA LEU A 138 -0.96 10.93 -26.87
C LEU A 138 -0.28 12.27 -27.11
N ILE A 139 -0.98 13.18 -27.77
CA ILE A 139 -0.58 14.58 -27.92
C ILE A 139 -1.50 15.46 -27.09
N PHE A 140 -0.91 16.22 -26.19
CA PHE A 140 -1.58 17.20 -25.33
C PHE A 140 -1.32 18.59 -25.90
N THR A 141 -2.38 19.31 -26.26
CA THR A 141 -2.28 20.68 -26.80
C THR A 141 -3.11 21.62 -25.93
N ALA A 142 -2.47 22.63 -25.36
CA ALA A 142 -3.16 23.64 -24.58
C ALA A 142 -3.57 24.84 -25.43
N LYS A 143 -4.86 25.14 -25.43
CA LYS A 143 -5.44 26.25 -26.20
C LYS A 143 -6.62 26.83 -25.42
N ASP A 144 -6.71 28.16 -25.36
CA ASP A 144 -7.84 28.88 -24.78
C ASP A 144 -8.24 28.41 -23.36
N ASN A 145 -7.24 28.09 -22.52
CA ASN A 145 -7.37 27.55 -21.15
C ASN A 145 -7.90 26.11 -21.05
N GLU A 146 -8.04 25.40 -22.16
CA GLU A 146 -8.40 23.98 -22.24
C GLU A 146 -7.20 23.14 -22.68
N VAL A 147 -7.26 21.84 -22.39
CA VAL A 147 -6.27 20.87 -22.88
C VAL A 147 -6.95 19.86 -23.79
N MET A 148 -6.53 19.84 -25.04
CA MET A 148 -6.94 18.85 -26.03
C MET A 148 -6.00 17.65 -25.95
N ILE A 149 -6.55 16.45 -25.81
CA ILE A 149 -5.83 15.19 -25.89
C ILE A 149 -6.21 14.51 -27.20
N VAL A 150 -5.21 14.16 -27.99
CA VAL A 150 -5.38 13.47 -29.26
C VAL A 150 -4.58 12.18 -29.24
N HIS A 151 -5.22 11.05 -29.55
CA HIS A 151 -4.52 9.78 -29.75
C HIS A 151 -4.05 9.67 -31.20
N HIS A 152 -2.75 9.47 -31.41
CA HIS A 152 -2.12 9.22 -32.70
C HIS A 152 -1.74 7.75 -32.83
N ASP A 153 -2.30 7.07 -33.83
CA ASP A 153 -1.82 5.74 -34.24
C ASP A 153 -1.54 5.71 -35.74
N GLU A 154 -0.30 5.41 -36.13
CA GLU A 154 0.14 5.23 -37.53
C GLU A 154 -0.27 6.37 -38.51
N GLY A 155 -0.37 7.61 -38.02
CA GLY A 155 -0.73 8.78 -38.82
C GLY A 155 -2.22 9.08 -38.89
N GLU A 156 -3.07 8.26 -38.27
CA GLU A 156 -4.48 8.56 -38.04
C GLU A 156 -4.71 9.11 -36.63
N ILE A 157 -5.44 10.22 -36.57
CA ILE A 157 -5.97 10.75 -35.31
C ILE A 157 -7.18 9.89 -34.93
N GLY A 158 -7.09 9.20 -33.79
CA GLY A 158 -8.16 8.38 -33.20
C GLY A 158 -9.16 9.24 -32.45
N ASP A 159 -9.14 9.17 -31.11
CA ASP A 159 -10.05 9.92 -30.24
C ASP A 159 -9.51 11.30 -29.87
N GLU A 160 -10.44 12.25 -29.71
CA GLU A 160 -10.19 13.62 -29.27
C GLU A 160 -10.99 13.92 -28.00
N ILE A 161 -10.29 14.36 -26.96
CA ILE A 161 -10.88 14.67 -25.65
C ILE A 161 -10.48 16.09 -25.27
N THR A 162 -11.45 16.89 -24.86
CA THR A 162 -11.23 18.23 -24.33
C THR A 162 -11.34 18.21 -22.81
N ILE A 163 -10.27 18.58 -22.12
CA ILE A 163 -10.26 18.82 -20.69
C ILE A 163 -10.55 20.30 -20.44
N PRO A 164 -11.70 20.63 -19.83
CA PRO A 164 -12.03 22.02 -19.55
C PRO A 164 -11.12 22.58 -18.46
N HIS A 165 -10.94 23.91 -18.46
CA HIS A 165 -10.11 24.61 -17.48
C HIS A 165 -10.43 24.23 -16.02
N SER A 166 -11.72 24.07 -15.71
CA SER A 166 -12.21 23.71 -14.37
C SER A 166 -11.65 22.39 -13.84
N ARG A 167 -11.22 21.48 -14.73
CA ARG A 167 -10.71 20.15 -14.39
C ARG A 167 -9.18 20.05 -14.40
N ILE A 168 -8.46 21.10 -14.79
CA ILE A 168 -6.98 21.09 -14.84
C ILE A 168 -6.36 20.68 -13.49
N ASN A 169 -6.91 21.18 -12.38
CA ASN A 169 -6.39 20.85 -11.04
C ASN A 169 -6.55 19.36 -10.70
N ASP A 170 -7.58 18.69 -11.21
CA ASP A 170 -7.78 17.27 -10.93
C ASP A 170 -6.73 16.41 -11.67
N TYR A 171 -6.35 16.80 -12.89
CA TYR A 171 -5.25 16.16 -13.63
C TYR A 171 -3.89 16.43 -12.99
N ILE A 172 -3.63 17.67 -12.53
CA ILE A 172 -2.44 18.00 -11.74
C ILE A 172 -2.37 17.09 -10.51
N PHE A 173 -3.49 16.94 -9.81
CA PHE A 173 -3.57 16.05 -8.65
C PHE A 173 -3.29 14.60 -9.03
N ALA A 174 -3.93 14.05 -10.05
CA ALA A 174 -3.74 12.67 -10.49
C ALA A 174 -2.27 12.35 -10.84
N PHE A 175 -1.62 13.20 -11.65
CA PHE A 175 -0.23 12.99 -12.05
C PHE A 175 0.75 13.17 -10.89
N ASN A 176 0.55 14.18 -10.05
CA ASN A 176 1.36 14.35 -8.83
C ASN A 176 1.13 13.23 -7.82
N TYR A 177 -0.09 12.66 -7.77
CA TYR A 177 -0.39 11.51 -6.94
C TYR A 177 0.45 10.31 -7.39
N ILE A 178 0.46 10.00 -8.69
CA ILE A 178 1.31 8.93 -9.25
C ILE A 178 2.78 9.20 -8.90
N ARG A 179 3.26 10.45 -9.09
CA ARG A 179 4.64 10.80 -8.75
C ARG A 179 4.96 10.54 -7.27
N ARG A 180 4.14 11.08 -6.36
CA ARG A 180 4.30 10.88 -4.91
C ARG A 180 4.16 9.42 -4.50
N TYR A 181 3.25 8.68 -5.11
CA TYR A 181 3.05 7.26 -4.84
C TYR A 181 4.34 6.46 -5.12
N ASN A 182 5.03 6.78 -6.21
CA ASN A 182 6.32 6.16 -6.52
C ASN A 182 7.43 6.68 -5.62
N GLU A 183 7.52 8.00 -5.36
CA GLU A 183 8.49 8.56 -4.40
C GLU A 183 8.37 7.86 -3.04
N LYS A 184 7.15 7.62 -2.54
CA LYS A 184 6.91 6.86 -1.30
C LYS A 184 7.36 5.40 -1.41
N ASN A 185 7.09 4.75 -2.54
CA ASN A 185 7.52 3.37 -2.75
C ASN A 185 9.04 3.25 -2.87
N ASP A 186 9.74 4.22 -3.45
CA ASP A 186 11.21 4.23 -3.53
C ASP A 186 11.87 4.49 -2.16
N LEU A 187 11.14 5.12 -1.24
CA LEU A 187 11.56 5.26 0.15
C LEU A 187 11.40 3.96 0.94
N LEU A 188 10.30 3.23 0.72
CA LEU A 188 9.98 1.99 1.47
C LEU A 188 10.57 0.72 0.85
N TYR A 189 10.73 0.72 -0.47
CA TYR A 189 11.16 -0.37 -1.32
C TYR A 189 12.19 0.18 -2.32
N TYR A 190 12.78 -0.68 -3.14
CA TYR A 190 13.53 -0.26 -4.31
C TYR A 190 13.35 -1.33 -5.37
N TYR A 191 13.10 -0.97 -6.62
CA TYR A 191 13.23 -1.87 -7.76
C TYR A 191 13.92 -1.10 -8.88
N ASN A 192 14.77 -1.76 -9.65
CA ASN A 192 15.33 -1.18 -10.86
C ASN A 192 14.21 -0.88 -11.88
N GLU A 193 14.51 -0.07 -12.92
CA GLU A 193 13.51 0.37 -13.90
C GLU A 193 12.77 -0.78 -14.60
N GLU A 194 13.40 -1.95 -14.67
CA GLU A 194 12.86 -3.16 -15.28
C GLU A 194 12.08 -4.05 -14.29
N GLY A 195 12.11 -3.74 -12.99
CA GLY A 195 11.40 -4.46 -11.92
C GLY A 195 11.99 -5.83 -11.57
N TYR A 196 13.18 -6.18 -12.08
CA TYR A 196 13.81 -7.50 -11.90
C TYR A 196 14.70 -7.60 -10.67
N GLU A 197 15.34 -6.51 -10.28
CA GLU A 197 16.18 -6.44 -9.09
C GLU A 197 15.61 -5.38 -8.16
N GLY A 198 15.44 -5.72 -6.90
CA GLY A 198 14.90 -4.78 -5.93
C GLY A 198 15.16 -5.21 -4.51
N TYR A 199 15.02 -4.23 -3.61
CA TYR A 199 15.02 -4.41 -2.18
C TYR A 199 13.58 -4.34 -1.68
N ASP A 200 13.06 -5.45 -1.18
CA ASP A 200 11.83 -5.44 -0.39
C ASP A 200 12.05 -4.73 0.96
N LEU A 201 11.00 -4.62 1.79
CA LEU A 201 11.10 -3.95 3.08
C LEU A 201 12.20 -4.55 3.97
N SER A 202 12.34 -5.87 3.96
CA SER A 202 13.32 -6.58 4.79
C SER A 202 14.74 -6.28 4.32
N GLU A 203 14.95 -6.22 3.00
CA GLU A 203 16.24 -5.89 2.42
C GLU A 203 16.59 -4.41 2.61
N VAL A 204 15.62 -3.50 2.52
CA VAL A 204 15.82 -2.07 2.81
C VAL A 204 16.28 -1.85 4.25
N GLN A 205 15.69 -2.57 5.22
CA GLN A 205 16.11 -2.49 6.62
C GLN A 205 17.58 -2.90 6.84
N LEU A 206 18.13 -3.72 5.95
CA LEU A 206 19.49 -4.25 6.03
C LEU A 206 20.52 -3.44 5.22
N LEU A 207 20.10 -2.37 4.53
CA LEU A 207 21.03 -1.53 3.76
C LEU A 207 22.10 -0.90 4.66
N GLU A 208 23.37 -1.15 4.32
CA GLU A 208 24.50 -0.56 5.03
C GLU A 208 24.57 0.95 4.80
N GLN A 209 24.38 1.39 3.54
CA GLN A 209 24.42 2.79 3.15
C GLN A 209 23.04 3.44 3.27
N LYS A 210 22.95 4.44 4.14
CA LYS A 210 21.74 5.20 4.42
C LYS A 210 21.82 6.54 3.68
N ASN A 211 21.13 6.63 2.55
CA ASN A 211 21.03 7.89 1.79
C ASN A 211 20.29 8.95 2.64
N ALA A 212 20.88 10.13 2.80
CA ALA A 212 20.32 11.22 3.61
C ALA A 212 18.93 11.69 3.14
N ASP A 213 18.74 11.81 1.82
CA ASP A 213 17.45 12.18 1.23
C ASP A 213 16.39 11.11 1.51
N ARG A 214 16.78 9.83 1.47
CA ARG A 214 15.90 8.71 1.83
C ARG A 214 15.51 8.75 3.31
N VAL A 215 16.45 9.07 4.19
CA VAL A 215 16.17 9.24 5.63
C VAL A 215 15.15 10.35 5.86
N GLU A 216 15.33 11.53 5.24
CA GLU A 216 14.38 12.64 5.38
C GLU A 216 13.01 12.31 4.77
N GLY A 217 12.98 11.61 3.64
CA GLY A 217 11.73 11.10 3.05
C GLY A 217 10.99 10.13 3.99
N LEU A 218 11.71 9.18 4.60
CA LEU A 218 11.14 8.24 5.58
C LEU A 218 10.60 8.96 6.81
N LYS A 219 11.29 10.00 7.31
CA LYS A 219 10.78 10.84 8.40
C LYS A 219 9.48 11.54 8.04
N ALA A 220 9.36 12.03 6.80
CA ALA A 220 8.10 12.62 6.32
C ALA A 220 6.96 11.57 6.27
N LEU A 221 7.27 10.31 5.96
CA LEU A 221 6.28 9.23 5.92
C LEU A 221 5.71 8.86 7.30
N LEU A 222 6.42 9.16 8.39
CA LEU A 222 5.88 9.04 9.75
C LEU A 222 4.65 9.93 10.02
N TYR A 223 4.36 10.89 9.14
CA TYR A 223 3.17 11.75 9.23
C TYR A 223 2.12 11.42 8.15
N SER A 224 2.27 10.27 7.48
CA SER A 224 1.29 9.78 6.52
C SER A 224 -0.09 9.55 7.17
N TYR A 225 -1.16 9.94 6.46
CA TYR A 225 -2.53 9.59 6.84
C TYR A 225 -2.77 8.07 6.76
N ASP A 226 -2.10 7.41 5.83
CA ASP A 226 -2.04 5.96 5.76
C ASP A 226 -1.12 5.45 6.88
N ARG A 227 -1.73 4.78 7.87
CA ARG A 227 -1.05 4.28 9.06
C ARG A 227 -0.10 3.15 8.73
N TYR A 228 -0.42 2.33 7.74
CA TYR A 228 0.43 1.23 7.31
C TYR A 228 1.74 1.76 6.71
N ILE A 229 1.66 2.81 5.87
CA ILE A 229 2.86 3.51 5.36
C ILE A 229 3.71 4.08 6.50
N ALA A 230 3.08 4.73 7.49
CA ALA A 230 3.80 5.29 8.63
C ALA A 230 4.48 4.20 9.47
N TYR A 231 3.82 3.05 9.64
CA TYR A 231 4.38 1.86 10.29
C TYR A 231 5.58 1.29 9.53
N GLN A 232 5.49 1.11 8.21
CA GLN A 232 6.59 0.59 7.39
C GLN A 232 7.82 1.51 7.44
N ALA A 233 7.60 2.84 7.37
CA ALA A 233 8.67 3.82 7.51
C ALA A 233 9.33 3.77 8.90
N MET A 234 8.52 3.60 9.95
CA MET A 234 9.00 3.43 11.33
C MET A 234 9.92 2.20 11.44
N LEU A 235 9.56 1.06 10.87
CA LEU A 235 10.40 -0.15 10.90
C LEU A 235 11.79 0.12 10.31
N ILE A 236 11.86 0.74 9.13
CA ILE A 236 13.14 1.09 8.48
C ILE A 236 13.96 2.03 9.37
N LEU A 237 13.36 3.09 9.89
CA LEU A 237 14.06 4.07 10.73
C LEU A 237 14.56 3.44 12.05
N VAL A 238 13.78 2.56 12.68
CA VAL A 238 14.20 1.80 13.86
C VAL A 238 15.39 0.90 13.52
N SER A 239 15.28 0.10 12.45
CA SER A 239 16.35 -0.80 11.99
C SER A 239 17.65 -0.05 11.69
N TRP A 240 17.54 1.16 11.17
CA TRP A 240 18.68 2.04 10.88
C TRP A 240 19.20 2.85 12.07
N ALA A 241 18.69 2.60 13.28
CA ALA A 241 19.04 3.30 14.51
C ALA A 241 18.73 4.82 14.51
N ILE A 242 17.79 5.29 13.68
CA ILE A 242 17.42 6.70 13.54
C ILE A 242 16.42 7.11 14.65
N PRO A 243 16.69 8.18 15.44
CA PRO A 243 15.89 8.55 16.62
C PRO A 243 14.38 8.68 16.38
N GLU A 244 13.98 9.31 15.28
CA GLU A 244 12.58 9.56 14.94
C GLU A 244 11.78 8.25 14.77
N GLY A 245 12.43 7.16 14.36
CA GLY A 245 11.82 5.84 14.31
C GLY A 245 11.45 5.32 15.70
N PHE A 246 12.33 5.51 16.69
CA PHE A 246 12.07 5.10 18.08
C PHE A 246 11.03 5.97 18.77
N GLU A 247 11.02 7.27 18.50
CA GLU A 247 9.98 8.19 18.97
C GLU A 247 8.60 7.75 18.45
N PHE A 248 8.52 7.43 17.16
CA PHE A 248 7.28 6.92 16.58
C PHE A 248 6.91 5.55 17.14
N LEU A 249 7.85 4.62 17.30
CA LEU A 249 7.60 3.31 17.94
C LEU A 249 6.99 3.48 19.34
N ASN A 250 7.51 4.40 20.13
CA ASN A 250 6.95 4.71 21.44
C ASN A 250 5.52 5.25 21.35
N ARG A 251 5.24 6.10 20.37
CA ARG A 251 3.90 6.61 20.09
C ARG A 251 2.96 5.48 19.65
N PHE A 252 3.39 4.63 18.73
CA PHE A 252 2.63 3.49 18.21
C PHE A 252 2.11 2.60 19.35
N ILE A 253 3.02 2.21 20.27
CA ILE A 253 2.69 1.37 21.42
C ILE A 253 1.75 2.11 22.39
N THR A 254 2.08 3.35 22.74
CA THR A 254 1.33 4.13 23.74
C THR A 254 -0.09 4.44 23.28
N GLU A 255 -0.27 4.77 22.00
CA GLU A 255 -1.56 5.06 21.39
C GLU A 255 -2.33 3.81 20.94
N LYS A 256 -1.78 2.60 21.20
CA LYS A 256 -2.38 1.30 20.88
C LYS A 256 -2.80 1.16 19.42
N TRP A 257 -1.90 1.49 18.49
CA TRP A 257 -2.19 1.44 17.06
C TRP A 257 -2.62 0.05 16.57
N ALA A 258 -1.99 -1.02 17.08
CA ALA A 258 -2.37 -2.41 16.78
C ALA A 258 -3.83 -2.76 17.12
N GLY A 259 -4.51 -1.97 17.96
CA GLY A 259 -5.94 -2.16 18.25
C GLY A 259 -6.87 -1.37 17.33
N LYS A 260 -6.33 -0.55 16.42
CA LYS A 260 -7.10 0.34 15.53
C LYS A 260 -7.16 -0.18 14.09
N GLU A 261 -6.20 -1.00 13.69
CA GLU A 261 -5.99 -1.50 12.33
C GLU A 261 -5.04 -2.70 12.39
N ASN A 262 -5.11 -3.57 11.37
CA ASN A 262 -4.18 -4.68 11.24
C ASN A 262 -2.98 -4.26 10.37
N PHE A 263 -1.76 -4.50 10.85
CA PHE A 263 -0.53 -4.16 10.14
C PHE A 263 0.14 -5.39 9.55
N GLU A 264 0.34 -6.44 10.35
CA GLU A 264 1.05 -7.66 9.95
C GLU A 264 0.13 -8.88 10.16
N LEU A 265 -0.99 -8.90 9.43
CA LEU A 265 -2.00 -9.94 9.57
C LEU A 265 -1.45 -11.31 9.17
N HIS A 266 -1.31 -12.20 10.15
CA HIS A 266 -0.78 -13.53 9.93
C HIS A 266 -1.76 -14.38 9.10
N ARG A 267 -1.33 -14.82 7.92
CA ARG A 267 -2.18 -15.48 6.91
C ARG A 267 -2.93 -16.72 7.42
N LEU A 268 -2.32 -17.49 8.34
CA LEU A 268 -2.89 -18.75 8.84
C LEU A 268 -3.74 -18.57 10.10
N TYR A 269 -3.49 -17.54 10.91
CA TYR A 269 -4.06 -17.42 12.25
C TYR A 269 -5.01 -16.22 12.37
N GLY A 270 -4.98 -15.28 11.41
CA GLY A 270 -5.82 -14.08 11.42
C GLY A 270 -5.51 -13.12 12.57
N GLU A 271 -4.39 -13.33 13.28
CA GLU A 271 -3.88 -12.45 14.33
C GLU A 271 -2.79 -11.53 13.76
N ASP A 272 -2.64 -10.34 14.35
CA ASP A 272 -1.65 -9.36 13.92
C ASP A 272 -0.30 -9.61 14.62
N ASN A 273 0.76 -9.87 13.84
CA ASN A 273 2.13 -10.13 14.29
C ASN A 273 2.98 -8.86 14.46
N VAL A 274 2.34 -7.68 14.41
CA VAL A 274 3.01 -6.38 14.35
C VAL A 274 4.11 -6.17 15.39
N TYR A 275 3.90 -6.64 16.62
CA TYR A 275 4.86 -6.45 17.72
C TYR A 275 6.09 -7.36 17.61
N ASP A 276 5.96 -8.53 16.99
CA ASP A 276 7.09 -9.42 16.74
C ASP A 276 7.96 -8.87 15.61
N VAL A 277 7.36 -8.37 14.53
CA VAL A 277 8.08 -7.68 13.44
C VAL A 277 8.86 -6.46 13.97
N MET A 278 8.31 -5.74 14.95
CA MET A 278 9.04 -4.67 15.64
C MET A 278 10.26 -5.20 16.41
N ALA A 279 10.19 -6.41 16.98
CA ALA A 279 11.34 -7.04 17.66
C ALA A 279 12.48 -7.32 16.67
N ASN A 280 12.17 -7.73 15.44
CA ASN A 280 13.17 -7.87 14.38
C ASN A 280 13.81 -6.53 13.99
N ALA A 281 13.02 -5.46 13.86
CA ALA A 281 13.58 -4.13 13.58
C ALA A 281 14.54 -3.66 14.70
N LEU A 282 14.18 -3.93 15.97
CA LEU A 282 15.07 -3.68 17.10
C LEU A 282 16.32 -4.57 17.06
N TYR A 283 16.20 -5.84 16.64
CA TYR A 283 17.35 -6.72 16.44
C TYR A 283 18.32 -6.13 15.41
N ILE A 284 17.81 -5.68 14.26
CA ILE A 284 18.61 -5.08 13.19
C ILE A 284 19.29 -3.78 13.66
N ALA A 285 18.62 -2.98 14.49
CA ALA A 285 19.18 -1.76 15.07
C ALA A 285 20.50 -1.99 15.84
N THR A 286 20.70 -3.19 16.40
CA THR A 286 21.95 -3.54 17.08
C THR A 286 23.17 -3.60 16.15
N PHE A 287 22.96 -3.94 14.87
CA PHE A 287 24.02 -3.88 13.85
C PHE A 287 24.29 -2.44 13.38
N ASN A 288 23.38 -1.52 13.70
CA ASN A 288 23.43 -0.11 13.33
C ASN A 288 23.82 0.81 14.49
N GLY A 289 24.47 0.26 15.53
CA GLY A 289 25.10 1.04 16.60
C GLY A 289 24.26 1.24 17.86
N LYS A 290 23.06 0.65 17.97
CA LYS A 290 22.34 0.57 19.25
C LYS A 290 22.92 -0.54 20.12
N SER A 291 23.17 -0.24 21.38
CA SER A 291 23.51 -1.28 22.36
C SER A 291 22.25 -2.04 22.78
N GLU A 292 22.40 -3.26 23.30
CA GLU A 292 21.29 -4.01 23.88
C GLU A 292 20.61 -3.22 25.01
N GLN A 293 21.40 -2.50 25.82
CA GLN A 293 20.90 -1.72 26.95
C GLN A 293 20.01 -0.56 26.49
N ASP A 294 20.32 0.08 25.36
CA ASP A 294 19.47 1.12 24.77
C ASP A 294 18.10 0.58 24.35
N LEU A 295 18.03 -0.71 24.03
CA LEU A 295 16.83 -1.38 23.53
C LEU A 295 15.97 -2.01 24.64
N TYR A 296 16.52 -2.22 25.84
CA TYR A 296 15.79 -2.82 26.97
C TYR A 296 14.42 -2.18 27.26
N PRO A 297 14.24 -0.84 27.23
CA PRO A 297 12.91 -0.25 27.45
C PRO A 297 11.86 -0.71 26.44
N TYR A 298 12.26 -0.93 25.18
CA TYR A 298 11.38 -1.41 24.12
C TYR A 298 11.09 -2.89 24.27
N ILE A 299 12.13 -3.70 24.50
CA ILE A 299 11.98 -5.15 24.75
C ILE A 299 11.08 -5.42 25.95
N LYS A 300 11.22 -4.65 27.03
CA LYS A 300 10.34 -4.74 28.20
C LYS A 300 8.88 -4.47 27.84
N ARG A 301 8.60 -3.46 27.02
CA ARG A 301 7.23 -3.18 26.53
C ARG A 301 6.67 -4.32 25.68
N LEU A 302 7.50 -4.95 24.84
CA LEU A 302 7.07 -6.12 24.06
C LEU A 302 6.77 -7.31 24.98
N LEU A 303 7.59 -7.56 26.00
CA LEU A 303 7.35 -8.59 27.02
C LEU A 303 6.05 -8.34 27.81
N ASP A 304 5.74 -7.08 28.15
CA ASP A 304 4.47 -6.71 28.81
C ASP A 304 3.25 -7.03 27.94
N LEU A 305 3.38 -6.93 26.62
CA LEU A 305 2.33 -7.23 25.64
C LEU A 305 2.25 -8.71 25.27
N TYR A 306 3.31 -9.48 25.53
CA TYR A 306 3.49 -10.86 25.07
C TYR A 306 2.37 -11.82 25.51
N GLY A 307 1.76 -11.60 26.67
CA GLY A 307 0.65 -12.45 27.10
C GLY A 307 -0.64 -12.24 26.30
N ASN A 308 -0.84 -11.05 25.73
CA ASN A 308 -2.13 -10.60 25.18
C ASN A 308 -2.12 -10.48 23.65
N SER A 309 -0.97 -10.17 23.06
CA SER A 309 -0.78 -10.03 21.62
C SER A 309 -0.17 -11.28 21.01
N PHE A 310 -0.29 -11.44 19.69
CA PHE A 310 0.34 -12.51 18.95
C PHE A 310 1.81 -12.19 18.65
N PHE A 311 2.67 -13.18 18.83
CA PHE A 311 4.10 -13.16 18.50
C PHE A 311 4.48 -14.48 17.85
N GLU A 312 5.31 -14.43 16.80
CA GLU A 312 5.73 -15.63 16.08
C GLU A 312 7.11 -16.13 16.51
N SER A 313 8.20 -15.40 16.35
CA SER A 313 9.52 -15.85 16.81
C SER A 313 10.61 -14.78 16.90
N ASP A 314 10.42 -13.60 16.34
CA ASP A 314 11.47 -12.58 16.26
C ASP A 314 11.88 -12.07 17.64
N LEU A 315 10.93 -11.95 18.58
CA LEU A 315 11.26 -11.60 19.97
C LEU A 315 12.08 -12.70 20.64
N LYS A 316 11.76 -13.98 20.41
CA LYS A 316 12.55 -15.11 20.92
C LYS A 316 13.97 -15.05 20.35
N GLU A 317 14.10 -14.79 19.05
CA GLU A 317 15.40 -14.69 18.39
C GLU A 317 16.24 -13.55 18.95
N PHE A 318 15.65 -12.37 19.16
CA PHE A 318 16.30 -11.24 19.82
C PHE A 318 16.86 -11.67 21.19
N LEU A 319 16.02 -12.28 22.03
CA LEU A 319 16.39 -12.67 23.39
C LEU A 319 17.45 -13.77 23.45
N LEU A 320 17.50 -14.70 22.48
CA LEU A 320 18.53 -15.73 22.43
C LEU A 320 19.88 -15.22 21.92
N LYS A 321 19.87 -14.21 21.04
CA LYS A 321 21.09 -13.70 20.38
C LYS A 321 21.71 -12.50 21.08
N LYS A 322 20.96 -11.82 21.96
CA LYS A 322 21.37 -10.60 22.66
C LYS A 322 21.39 -10.82 24.17
N ASP A 323 22.31 -10.15 24.87
CA ASP A 323 22.35 -10.24 26.33
C ASP A 323 21.19 -9.45 26.93
N CYS A 324 20.11 -10.17 27.24
CA CYS A 324 18.92 -9.65 27.91
C CYS A 324 18.77 -10.25 29.31
N ARG A 325 19.86 -10.78 29.90
CA ARG A 325 19.83 -11.33 31.27
C ARG A 325 19.26 -10.35 32.31
N PRO A 326 19.48 -9.02 32.23
CA PRO A 326 18.84 -8.07 33.14
C PRO A 326 17.30 -8.08 33.11
N LEU A 327 16.70 -8.58 32.03
CA LEU A 327 15.24 -8.69 31.83
C LEU A 327 14.69 -10.07 32.20
N PHE A 328 15.48 -10.94 32.86
CA PHE A 328 15.09 -12.32 33.14
C PHE A 328 13.71 -12.44 33.81
N ARG A 329 13.42 -11.59 34.81
CA ARG A 329 12.13 -11.61 35.52
C ARG A 329 10.97 -11.23 34.62
N GLU A 330 11.17 -10.23 33.77
CA GLU A 330 10.18 -9.80 32.79
C GLU A 330 9.92 -10.89 31.74
N ILE A 331 10.96 -11.62 31.29
CA ILE A 331 10.83 -12.76 30.36
C ILE A 331 10.02 -13.87 31.01
N GLU A 332 10.33 -14.23 32.26
CA GLU A 332 9.61 -15.28 32.99
C GLU A 332 8.15 -14.88 33.23
N GLN A 333 7.90 -13.62 33.58
CA GLN A 333 6.54 -13.10 33.75
C GLN A 333 5.77 -13.10 32.43
N ALA A 334 6.38 -12.72 31.31
CA ALA A 334 5.77 -12.77 29.99
C ALA A 334 5.36 -14.22 29.61
N MET A 335 6.23 -15.20 29.88
CA MET A 335 5.92 -16.62 29.69
C MET A 335 4.71 -17.05 30.54
N LYS A 336 4.70 -16.70 31.83
CA LYS A 336 3.59 -17.01 32.74
C LYS A 336 2.28 -16.35 32.30
N ASN A 337 2.32 -15.10 31.85
CA ASN A 337 1.15 -14.39 31.33
C ASN A 337 0.59 -15.08 30.07
N ALA A 338 1.47 -15.49 29.14
CA ALA A 338 1.05 -16.24 27.94
C ALA A 338 0.43 -17.60 28.29
N LEU A 339 0.96 -18.33 29.29
CA LEU A 339 0.34 -19.55 29.80
C LEU A 339 -1.05 -19.29 30.38
N GLN A 340 -1.20 -18.26 31.21
CA GLN A 340 -2.49 -17.89 31.82
C GLN A 340 -3.54 -17.54 30.77
N ASN A 341 -3.13 -16.87 29.69
CA ASN A 341 -3.98 -16.51 28.56
C ASN A 341 -4.14 -17.63 27.53
N LYS A 342 -3.74 -18.87 27.84
CA LYS A 342 -3.85 -20.06 26.99
C LYS A 342 -3.12 -19.95 25.64
N ARG A 343 -2.16 -19.03 25.52
CA ARG A 343 -1.24 -18.93 24.37
C ARG A 343 -0.09 -19.92 24.55
N HIS A 344 -0.41 -21.22 24.63
CA HIS A 344 0.53 -22.26 25.06
C HIS A 344 1.78 -22.39 24.18
N TYR A 345 1.59 -22.36 22.85
CA TYR A 345 2.72 -22.40 21.92
C TYR A 345 3.64 -21.19 22.08
N GLN A 346 3.07 -19.98 22.08
CA GLN A 346 3.82 -18.74 22.28
C GLN A 346 4.54 -18.74 23.63
N ALA A 347 3.88 -19.13 24.72
CA ALA A 347 4.55 -19.28 26.01
C ALA A 347 5.77 -20.23 25.94
N SER A 348 5.66 -21.34 25.22
CA SER A 348 6.77 -22.29 25.06
C SER A 348 7.97 -21.71 24.33
N GLN A 349 7.82 -20.63 23.56
CA GLN A 349 8.94 -19.98 22.86
C GLN A 349 9.91 -19.27 23.81
N LEU A 350 9.43 -18.79 24.96
CA LEU A 350 10.29 -18.19 25.99
C LEU A 350 10.96 -19.22 26.89
N PHE A 351 10.55 -20.50 26.85
CA PHE A 351 11.18 -21.56 27.62
C PHE A 351 12.68 -21.75 27.30
N PRO A 352 13.11 -21.94 26.03
CA PRO A 352 14.53 -22.01 25.70
C PRO A 352 15.30 -20.74 26.06
N VAL A 353 14.65 -19.56 26.01
CA VAL A 353 15.26 -18.27 26.42
C VAL A 353 15.60 -18.28 27.90
N LEU A 354 14.69 -18.71 28.77
CA LEU A 354 14.96 -18.76 30.20
C LEU A 354 16.05 -19.77 30.53
N VAL A 355 16.03 -20.94 29.88
CA VAL A 355 17.07 -21.98 30.04
C VAL A 355 18.45 -21.49 29.57
N HIS A 356 18.49 -20.64 28.54
CA HIS A 356 19.72 -20.00 28.08
C HIS A 356 20.40 -19.16 29.17
N TYR A 357 19.61 -18.47 30.01
CA TYR A 357 20.16 -17.66 31.10
C TYR A 357 20.32 -18.43 32.41
N GLU A 358 19.45 -19.40 32.70
CA GLU A 358 19.46 -20.19 33.92
C GLU A 358 19.06 -21.65 33.67
N LYS A 359 20.06 -22.54 33.61
CA LYS A 359 19.89 -23.96 33.23
C LYS A 359 18.92 -24.74 34.13
N SER A 360 18.79 -24.37 35.41
CA SER A 360 17.88 -25.00 36.38
C SER A 360 16.41 -24.87 35.98
N ILE A 361 16.04 -23.83 35.22
CA ILE A 361 14.68 -23.59 34.75
C ILE A 361 14.15 -24.74 33.90
N PHE A 362 15.03 -25.49 33.24
CA PHE A 362 14.62 -26.62 32.43
C PHE A 362 13.82 -27.64 33.24
N ASP A 363 14.31 -28.00 34.43
CA ASP A 363 13.65 -28.98 35.28
C ASP A 363 12.36 -28.43 35.92
N GLU A 364 12.22 -27.10 36.04
CA GLU A 364 11.03 -26.44 36.57
C GLU A 364 9.84 -26.48 35.58
N TYR A 365 10.10 -26.23 34.30
CA TYR A 365 9.02 -26.06 33.30
C TYR A 365 8.87 -27.19 32.29
N LYS A 366 9.82 -28.13 32.19
CA LYS A 366 9.74 -29.24 31.22
C LYS A 366 8.41 -29.98 31.30
N ASP A 367 8.01 -30.41 32.49
CA ASP A 367 6.80 -31.22 32.66
C ASP A 367 5.54 -30.40 32.39
N THR A 368 5.56 -29.11 32.73
CA THR A 368 4.49 -28.15 32.39
C THR A 368 4.29 -28.11 30.88
N PHE A 369 5.33 -27.86 30.09
CA PHE A 369 5.20 -27.80 28.63
C PHE A 369 4.97 -29.17 27.98
N ALA A 370 5.56 -30.23 28.51
CA ALA A 370 5.32 -31.59 28.02
C ALA A 370 3.83 -31.97 28.12
N SER A 371 3.16 -31.55 29.20
CA SER A 371 1.73 -31.76 29.38
C SER A 371 0.87 -31.02 28.34
N LEU A 372 1.39 -29.96 27.72
CA LEU A 372 0.67 -29.10 26.77
C LEU A 372 0.88 -29.49 25.29
N ILE A 373 1.77 -30.44 24.98
CA ILE A 373 2.08 -30.88 23.60
C ILE A 373 0.82 -31.31 22.82
N HIS A 374 -0.16 -31.90 23.52
CA HIS A 374 -1.41 -32.34 22.90
C HIS A 374 -2.30 -31.17 22.41
N LEU A 375 -2.07 -29.95 22.90
CA LEU A 375 -2.77 -28.73 22.46
C LEU A 375 -2.08 -28.10 21.24
N ASP A 376 -0.76 -28.18 21.17
CA ASP A 376 0.03 -27.74 20.03
C ASP A 376 1.35 -28.52 19.95
N ASN A 377 1.52 -29.31 18.88
CA ASN A 377 2.67 -30.21 18.71
C ASN A 377 3.99 -29.45 18.53
N ARG A 378 3.94 -28.17 18.13
CA ARG A 378 5.13 -27.34 17.93
C ARG A 378 5.85 -27.02 19.24
N ILE A 379 5.16 -27.17 20.38
CA ILE A 379 5.77 -27.04 21.73
C ILE A 379 6.96 -28.01 21.88
N THR A 380 6.88 -29.19 21.25
CA THR A 380 7.96 -30.19 21.26
C THR A 380 9.29 -29.59 20.80
N TYR A 381 9.29 -28.77 19.75
CA TYR A 381 10.51 -28.16 19.22
C TYR A 381 11.17 -27.22 20.24
N ASN A 382 10.38 -26.43 20.98
CA ASN A 382 10.91 -25.53 21.99
C ASN A 382 11.44 -26.28 23.22
N ILE A 383 10.84 -27.42 23.60
CA ILE A 383 11.37 -28.29 24.65
C ILE A 383 12.70 -28.91 24.23
N GLU A 384 12.79 -29.43 23.00
CA GLU A 384 14.03 -29.99 22.45
C GLU A 384 15.15 -28.95 22.37
N GLU A 385 14.83 -27.73 21.94
CA GLU A 385 15.78 -26.63 21.91
C GLU A 385 16.27 -26.26 23.31
N ALA A 386 15.37 -26.14 24.29
CA ALA A 386 15.72 -25.89 25.68
C ALA A 386 16.64 -27.01 26.24
N GLY A 387 16.38 -28.27 25.87
CA GLY A 387 17.22 -29.41 26.23
C GLY A 387 18.65 -29.30 25.69
N LYS A 388 18.78 -28.95 24.40
CA LYS A 388 20.08 -28.71 23.76
C LYS A 388 20.84 -27.55 24.39
N ILE A 389 20.14 -26.50 24.81
CA ILE A 389 20.74 -25.34 25.48
C ILE A 389 21.25 -25.71 26.87
N ARG A 390 20.49 -26.51 27.64
CA ARG A 390 20.91 -26.99 28.97
C ARG A 390 22.23 -27.75 28.93
N GLU A 391 22.41 -28.59 27.92
CA GLU A 391 23.58 -29.47 27.76
C GLU A 391 24.86 -28.73 27.36
N LYS A 392 24.75 -27.56 26.71
CA LYS A 392 25.86 -26.65 26.42
C LYS A 392 26.18 -25.83 27.65
#